data_AF-A0A371I1W1-F1
#
_entry.id   AF-A0A371I1W1-F1
#
_cell.length_a   1.000
_cell.length_b   1.000
_cell.length_c   1.000
_cell.angle_alpha   90.00
_cell.angle_beta   90.00
_cell.angle_gamma   90.00
#
_symmetry.space_group_name_H-M   'P 1'
#
loop_
_entity.id
_entity.type
_entity.pdbx_description
1 polymer ?
#
loop_
_entity_poly.entity_id
_entity_poly.type
_entity_poly.pdbx_seq_one_letter_code
_entity_poly.pdbx_strand_id
1 'polypeptide(L)'
;PHNPKGKIDVFLQPLIDELQQLWNDGVITYDASKKQNFRLRAALMWTINDFPAYGMLSGWSTAGKFACPVCMKKSKAFTLKHGKKMSWFDCHRQFLPHNHAFRRNKDAFYKNRIELRKMNLLLD
;
A
#
# COMPACT_ATOMS: atom_id res chain seq x y z
N PRO A 1 13.52 14.37 -18.29
CA PRO A 1 12.13 14.15 -17.80
C PRO A 1 11.92 14.80 -16.43
N HIS A 2 11.03 15.81 -16.35
CA HIS A 2 10.62 16.40 -15.08
C HIS A 2 9.82 15.37 -14.27
N ASN A 3 9.98 15.40 -12.95
CA ASN A 3 9.37 14.46 -12.02
C ASN A 3 7.84 14.31 -12.26
N PRO A 4 7.34 13.12 -12.65
CA PRO A 4 5.92 12.92 -12.98
C PRO A 4 5.00 13.05 -11.76
N LYS A 5 5.56 13.13 -10.54
CA LYS A 5 4.80 13.30 -9.29
C LYS A 5 3.82 14.47 -9.30
N GLY A 6 4.15 15.57 -9.98
CA GLY A 6 3.35 16.80 -9.91
C GLY A 6 2.15 16.85 -10.86
N LYS A 7 1.99 15.89 -11.78
CA LYS A 7 0.94 15.93 -12.81
C LYS A 7 0.21 14.59 -12.99
N ILE A 8 0.39 13.64 -12.07
CA ILE A 8 -0.23 12.31 -12.19
C ILE A 8 -1.76 12.39 -12.24
N ASP A 9 -2.34 13.35 -11.53
CA ASP A 9 -3.75 13.72 -11.55
C ASP A 9 -4.21 14.12 -12.95
N VAL A 10 -3.44 14.95 -13.66
CA VAL A 10 -3.74 15.37 -15.05
C VAL A 10 -3.72 14.16 -15.99
N PHE A 11 -2.79 13.23 -15.81
CA PHE A 11 -2.71 12.03 -16.63
C PHE A 11 -3.83 11.03 -16.34
N LEU A 12 -4.36 11.01 -15.12
CA LEU A 12 -5.44 10.10 -14.72
C LEU A 12 -6.83 10.62 -15.05
N GLN A 13 -6.99 11.91 -15.32
CA GLN A 13 -8.29 12.52 -15.58
C GLN A 13 -9.07 11.80 -16.71
N PRO A 14 -8.47 11.51 -17.91
CA PRO A 14 -9.21 10.79 -18.95
C PRO A 14 -9.65 9.38 -18.52
N LEU A 15 -8.81 8.67 -17.76
CA LEU A 15 -9.15 7.36 -17.23
C LEU A 15 -10.31 7.43 -16.23
N ILE A 16 -10.33 8.46 -15.37
CA ILE A 16 -11.43 8.67 -14.42
C ILE A 16 -12.72 8.96 -15.17
N ASP A 17 -12.69 9.81 -16.19
CA ASP A 17 -13.86 10.15 -17.01
C ASP A 17 -14.41 8.90 -17.72
N GLU A 18 -13.55 8.07 -18.30
CA GLU A 18 -13.94 6.78 -18.92
C GLU A 18 -14.54 5.79 -17.91
N LEU A 19 -13.94 5.68 -16.72
CA LEU A 19 -14.46 4.81 -15.65
C LEU A 19 -15.83 5.28 -15.15
N GLN A 20 -16.04 6.59 -15.03
CA GLN A 20 -17.34 7.17 -14.68
C GLN A 20 -18.37 6.92 -15.76
N GLN A 21 -18.01 7.09 -17.04
CA GLN A 21 -18.88 6.78 -18.16
C GLN A 21 -19.27 5.29 -18.17
N LEU A 22 -18.31 4.39 -17.99
CA LEU A 22 -18.53 2.95 -17.92
C LEU A 22 -19.46 2.54 -16.76
N TRP A 23 -19.36 3.20 -15.61
CA TRP A 23 -20.18 2.87 -14.44
C TRP A 23 -21.61 3.43 -14.54
N ASN A 24 -21.74 4.73 -14.86
CA ASN A 24 -23.02 5.45 -14.80
C ASN A 24 -23.89 5.14 -16.01
N ASP A 25 -23.33 5.24 -17.21
CA ASP A 25 -24.05 5.10 -18.46
C ASP A 25 -23.81 3.71 -19.06
N GLY A 26 -22.56 3.27 -19.08
CA GLY A 26 -22.09 2.14 -19.86
C GLY A 26 -21.91 2.49 -21.34
N VAL A 27 -21.19 1.65 -22.06
CA VAL A 27 -20.87 1.85 -23.49
C VAL A 27 -21.44 0.71 -24.32
N ILE A 28 -21.82 0.99 -25.57
CA ILE A 28 -22.23 -0.07 -26.50
C ILE A 28 -20.99 -0.84 -26.94
N THR A 29 -20.96 -2.15 -26.70
CA THR A 29 -19.85 -3.03 -27.03
C THR A 29 -20.36 -4.27 -27.74
N TYR A 30 -19.61 -4.75 -28.72
CA TYR A 30 -19.93 -5.96 -29.46
C TYR A 30 -19.44 -7.20 -28.71
N ASP A 31 -20.34 -8.14 -28.43
CA ASP A 31 -20.02 -9.46 -27.88
C ASP A 31 -19.71 -10.42 -29.04
N ALA A 32 -18.45 -10.82 -29.18
CA ALA A 32 -18.01 -11.74 -30.23
C ALA A 32 -18.59 -13.17 -30.08
N SER A 33 -18.90 -13.60 -28.86
CA SER A 33 -19.48 -14.92 -28.58
C SER A 33 -20.96 -14.97 -28.99
N LYS A 34 -21.72 -13.92 -28.64
CA LYS A 34 -23.16 -13.82 -28.94
C LYS A 34 -23.48 -13.14 -30.26
N LYS A 35 -22.47 -12.58 -30.93
CA LYS A 35 -22.59 -11.82 -32.20
C LYS A 35 -23.62 -10.69 -32.14
N GLN A 36 -23.69 -10.00 -31.01
CA GLN A 36 -24.65 -8.91 -30.80
C GLN A 36 -24.04 -7.79 -29.95
N ASN A 37 -24.62 -6.60 -30.05
CA ASN A 37 -24.25 -5.48 -29.20
C ASN A 37 -24.94 -5.60 -27.83
N PHE A 38 -24.22 -5.21 -26.78
CA PHE A 38 -24.77 -5.07 -25.43
C PHE A 38 -24.22 -3.80 -24.78
N ARG A 39 -24.87 -3.36 -23.70
CA ARG A 39 -24.38 -2.22 -22.90
C ARG A 39 -23.41 -2.72 -21.83
N LEU A 40 -22.12 -2.51 -22.06
CA LEU A 40 -21.06 -2.86 -21.12
C LEU A 40 -21.01 -1.82 -19.99
N ARG A 41 -21.02 -2.31 -18.75
CA ARG A 41 -20.66 -1.54 -17.57
C ARG A 41 -19.44 -2.16 -16.91
N ALA A 42 -18.54 -1.32 -16.41
CA ALA A 42 -17.34 -1.77 -15.72
C ALA A 42 -17.14 -0.95 -14.44
N ALA A 43 -16.50 -1.58 -13.46
CA ALA A 43 -16.10 -0.94 -12.21
C ALA A 43 -14.63 -1.27 -11.93
N LEU A 44 -13.90 -0.28 -11.42
CA LEU A 44 -12.54 -0.49 -10.93
C LEU A 44 -12.60 -0.95 -9.47
N MET A 45 -12.09 -2.15 -9.20
CA MET A 45 -12.13 -2.74 -7.85
C MET A 45 -10.88 -2.40 -7.03
N TRP A 46 -9.69 -2.60 -7.59
CA TRP A 46 -8.40 -2.21 -6.99
C TRP A 46 -7.33 -2.02 -8.06
N THR A 47 -6.30 -1.24 -7.72
CA THR A 47 -5.09 -1.06 -8.54
C THR A 47 -3.90 -1.79 -7.93
N ILE A 48 -3.04 -2.36 -8.76
CA ILE A 48 -1.77 -2.98 -8.32
C ILE A 48 -0.69 -1.92 -8.45
N ASN A 49 -0.16 -1.48 -7.32
CA ASN A 49 0.86 -0.43 -7.26
C ASN A 49 2.05 -0.94 -6.45
N ASP A 50 3.25 -0.51 -6.83
CA ASP A 50 4.38 -0.60 -5.92
C ASP A 50 4.20 0.38 -4.75
N PHE A 51 5.02 0.23 -3.70
CA PHE A 51 4.86 1.02 -2.49
C PHE A 51 5.05 2.54 -2.72
N PRO A 52 6.02 3.00 -3.53
CA PRO A 52 6.12 4.41 -3.91
C PRO A 52 4.91 4.95 -4.69
N ALA A 53 4.40 4.24 -5.70
CA ALA A 53 3.25 4.67 -6.48
C ALA A 53 1.98 4.70 -5.64
N TYR A 54 1.83 3.80 -4.67
CA TYR A 54 0.72 3.85 -3.71
C TYR A 54 0.64 5.21 -3.01
N GLY A 55 1.78 5.77 -2.57
CA GLY A 55 1.78 7.09 -1.94
C GLY A 55 1.36 8.22 -2.87
N MET A 56 1.70 8.12 -4.16
CA MET A 56 1.27 9.09 -5.16
C MET A 56 -0.23 9.01 -5.44
N LEU A 57 -0.78 7.80 -5.56
CA LEU A 57 -2.17 7.60 -5.98
C LEU A 57 -3.18 7.73 -4.83
N SER A 58 -2.80 7.32 -3.62
CA SER A 58 -3.68 7.37 -2.45
C SER A 58 -3.51 8.64 -1.61
N GLY A 59 -2.48 9.45 -1.89
CA GLY A 59 -2.05 10.53 -1.00
C GLY A 59 -1.43 10.04 0.32
N TRP A 60 -1.22 8.73 0.48
CA TRP A 60 -0.62 8.17 1.68
C TRP A 60 0.87 8.53 1.78
N SER A 61 1.33 8.86 2.98
CA SER A 61 2.75 9.06 3.19
C SER A 61 3.48 7.72 3.13
N THR A 62 4.42 7.55 2.21
CA THR A 62 5.28 6.34 2.11
C THR A 62 6.56 6.48 2.94
N ALA A 63 6.67 7.54 3.74
CA ALA A 63 7.82 7.87 4.56
C ALA A 63 7.41 8.28 5.98
N GLY A 64 8.40 8.38 6.88
CA GLY A 64 8.15 8.74 8.28
C GLY A 64 7.32 7.70 9.04
N LYS A 65 6.99 7.92 10.32
CA LYS A 65 6.43 6.88 11.22
C LYS A 65 5.21 6.12 10.67
N PHE A 66 4.41 6.78 9.85
CA PHE A 66 3.13 6.29 9.31
C PHE A 66 3.24 5.66 7.91
N ALA A 67 4.45 5.37 7.42
CA ALA A 67 4.63 4.83 6.07
C ALA A 67 3.76 3.60 5.77
N CYS A 68 3.64 2.67 6.72
CA CYS A 68 2.90 1.44 6.51
C CYS A 68 1.38 1.68 6.63
N PRO A 69 0.58 1.53 5.55
CA PRO A 69 -0.87 1.73 5.59
C PRO A 69 -1.59 0.67 6.43
N VAL A 70 -1.00 -0.52 6.57
CA VAL A 70 -1.55 -1.59 7.41
C VAL A 70 -1.33 -1.31 8.89
N CYS A 71 -0.11 -0.92 9.27
CA CYS A 71 0.22 -0.68 10.67
C CYS A 71 -0.27 0.69 11.16
N MET A 72 -0.30 1.70 10.29
CA MET A 72 -0.62 3.08 10.63
C MET A 72 0.11 3.55 11.90
N LYS A 73 -0.64 4.06 12.89
CA LYS A 73 -0.13 4.47 14.21
C LYS A 73 0.40 3.34 15.08
N LYS A 74 0.03 2.09 14.79
CA LYS A 74 0.49 0.88 15.50
C LYS A 74 1.88 0.42 15.05
N SER A 75 2.46 1.10 14.05
CA SER A 75 3.84 0.87 13.60
C SER A 75 4.85 0.96 14.75
N LYS A 76 5.79 0.01 14.78
CA LYS A 76 6.91 -0.03 15.75
C LYS A 76 8.12 0.78 15.28
N ALA A 77 7.94 1.59 14.24
CA ALA A 77 8.99 2.46 13.72
C ALA A 77 9.54 3.36 14.82
N PHE A 78 10.86 3.56 14.78
CA PHE A 78 11.59 4.33 15.78
C PHE A 78 12.54 5.30 15.10
N THR A 79 12.84 6.39 15.79
CA THR A 79 13.82 7.37 15.33
C THR A 79 15.21 6.96 15.79
N LEU A 80 16.18 6.90 14.87
CA LEU A 80 17.57 6.65 15.19
C LEU A 80 18.14 7.82 16.00
N LYS A 81 18.76 7.54 17.16
CA LYS A 81 19.26 8.56 18.10
C LYS A 81 20.24 9.55 17.44
N HIS A 82 21.20 9.03 16.67
CA HIS A 82 22.24 9.85 16.06
C HIS A 82 21.84 10.37 14.66
N GLY A 83 21.24 9.53 13.83
CA GLY A 83 20.85 9.91 12.47
C GLY A 83 19.55 10.71 12.38
N LYS A 84 18.74 10.75 13.44
CA LYS A 84 17.42 11.39 13.51
C LYS A 84 16.42 10.94 12.42
N LYS A 85 16.73 9.86 11.69
CA LYS A 85 15.88 9.26 10.66
C LYS A 85 14.93 8.23 11.27
N MET A 86 13.74 8.12 10.70
CA MET A 86 12.80 7.04 10.99
C MET A 86 13.32 5.72 10.44
N SER A 87 13.22 4.64 11.21
CA SER A 87 13.64 3.30 10.82
C SER A 87 12.58 2.25 11.18
N TRP A 88 12.48 1.25 10.32
CA TRP A 88 11.62 0.06 10.48
C TRP A 88 12.41 -1.24 10.57
N PHE A 89 13.74 -1.15 10.65
CA PHE A 89 14.64 -2.30 10.57
C PHE A 89 14.21 -3.45 11.48
N ASP A 90 13.71 -3.17 12.69
CA ASP A 90 13.32 -4.19 13.68
C ASP A 90 11.81 -4.53 13.70
N CYS A 91 10.99 -3.93 12.84
CA CYS A 91 9.54 -4.13 12.85
C CYS A 91 9.11 -5.49 12.31
N HIS A 92 9.92 -6.14 11.47
CA HIS A 92 9.56 -7.37 10.77
C HIS A 92 9.56 -8.61 11.68
N ARG A 93 10.25 -8.57 12.83
CA ARG A 93 10.33 -9.72 13.76
C ARG A 93 8.97 -10.15 14.31
N GLN A 94 7.98 -9.25 14.29
CA GLN A 94 6.62 -9.57 14.71
C GLN A 94 5.95 -10.62 13.80
N PHE A 95 6.41 -10.77 12.56
CA PHE A 95 5.89 -11.75 11.60
C PHE A 95 6.53 -13.14 11.77
N LEU A 96 7.58 -13.26 12.58
CA LEU A 96 8.21 -14.55 12.86
C LEU A 96 7.36 -15.37 13.85
N PRO A 97 7.42 -16.73 13.79
CA PRO A 97 6.80 -17.60 14.78
C PRO A 97 7.20 -17.22 16.21
N HIS A 98 6.30 -17.39 17.17
CA HIS A 98 6.52 -16.93 18.55
C HIS A 98 7.79 -17.51 19.20
N ASN A 99 8.13 -18.76 18.89
CA ASN A 99 9.30 -19.46 19.40
C ASN A 99 10.60 -19.15 18.62
N HIS A 100 10.54 -18.38 17.53
CA HIS A 100 11.69 -18.11 16.67
C HIS A 100 12.82 -17.40 17.42
N ALA A 101 14.06 -17.89 17.31
CA ALA A 101 15.21 -17.39 18.07
C ALA A 101 15.44 -15.87 17.89
N PHE A 102 15.26 -15.37 16.67
CA PHE A 102 15.40 -13.93 16.38
C PHE A 102 14.42 -13.03 17.14
N ARG A 103 13.27 -13.52 17.60
CA ARG A 103 12.38 -12.72 18.48
C ARG A 103 13.01 -12.39 19.83
N ARG A 104 14.00 -13.16 20.28
CA ARG A 104 14.71 -12.97 21.56
C ARG A 104 16.14 -12.45 21.41
N ASN A 105 16.66 -12.38 20.18
CA ASN A 105 17.99 -11.85 19.90
C ASN A 105 18.02 -10.33 20.14
N LYS A 106 18.85 -9.90 21.11
CA LYS A 106 19.00 -8.50 21.55
C LYS A 106 20.20 -7.79 20.93
N ASP A 107 21.06 -8.55 20.24
CA ASP A 107 22.40 -8.10 19.82
C ASP A 107 22.46 -7.84 18.31
N ALA A 108 21.85 -8.71 17.49
CA ALA A 108 21.83 -8.56 16.03
C ALA A 108 20.78 -7.56 15.52
N PHE A 109 19.86 -7.14 16.41
CA PHE A 109 18.72 -6.28 16.08
C PHE A 109 18.76 -4.98 16.89
N TYR A 110 17.63 -4.29 17.02
CA TYR A 110 17.58 -3.09 17.86
C TYR A 110 18.00 -3.44 19.29
N LYS A 111 19.07 -2.79 19.77
CA LYS A 111 19.76 -3.16 21.01
C LYS A 111 18.78 -3.26 22.17
N ASN A 112 18.90 -4.35 22.93
CA ASN A 112 18.10 -4.63 24.12
C ASN A 112 16.59 -4.76 23.88
N ARG A 113 16.15 -5.01 22.63
CA ARG A 113 14.73 -5.18 22.30
C ARG A 113 14.41 -6.64 21.95
N ILE A 114 13.35 -7.14 22.59
CA ILE A 114 12.74 -8.45 22.30
C ILE A 114 11.33 -8.26 21.73
N GLU A 115 10.89 -9.18 20.88
CA GLU A 115 9.58 -9.16 20.25
C GLU A 115 8.67 -10.23 20.84
N LEU A 116 7.81 -9.82 21.78
CA LEU A 116 6.89 -10.70 22.48
C LEU A 116 5.46 -10.66 21.95
N ARG A 117 5.11 -9.68 21.10
CA ARG A 117 3.71 -9.54 20.67
C ARG A 117 3.34 -10.69 19.72
N LYS A 118 2.16 -11.25 19.92
CA LYS A 118 1.48 -12.01 18.86
C LYS A 118 0.94 -11.02 17.86
N MET A 119 1.16 -11.29 16.57
CA MET A 119 0.46 -10.55 15.54
C MET A 119 -1.01 -10.99 15.61
N ASN A 120 -1.90 -10.05 15.86
CA ASN A 120 -3.31 -10.27 15.55
C ASN A 120 -3.39 -10.18 14.02
N LEU A 121 -3.49 -11.34 13.37
CA LEU A 121 -3.76 -11.45 11.93
C LEU A 121 -5.20 -11.04 11.59
N LEU A 122 -6.01 -10.72 12.60
CA LEU A 122 -7.31 -10.10 12.42
C LEU A 122 -7.09 -8.62 12.11
N LEU A 123 -7.00 -8.34 10.81
CA LEU A 123 -7.39 -7.07 10.24
C LEU A 123 -8.90 -6.97 10.46
N ASP A 124 -9.32 -6.16 11.43
CA ASP A 124 -10.65 -5.54 11.37
C ASP A 124 -10.62 -4.44 10.30
#